data_AF-A0A3R6LAI9-F1
#
_entry.id   AF-A0A3R6LAI9-F1
#
_cell.length_a   1.000
_cell.length_b   1.000
_cell.length_c   1.000
_cell.angle_alpha   90.00
_cell.angle_beta   90.00
_cell.angle_gamma   90.00
#
_symmetry.space_group_name_H-M   'P 1'
#
loop_
_entity.id
_entity.type
_entity.pdbx_description
1 polymer ?
#
loop_
_entity_poly.entity_id
_entity_poly.type
_entity_poly.pdbx_seq_one_letter_code
_entity_poly.pdbx_strand_id
1 'polypeptide(L)'
;MATIFPREERAEALFGEILKNPEACRRLMDTFNDSLDMADVLDAPTVSAQQFAAALFNAYENKDLSAFLMAICQHSMFDLLRNAALIPFKFNADGQPNPVILTDDAGVLLPNNKFAVSSKVYDRFIRVFQKQEKVKMYLASGYCKYHGYDEGSMDVVEYHYNQHLGLLLIYELPDTVKQKVTEAEAYSTVWDIQMRLQHALPRSVVYYGQDTLKDGGTRYDELGVFLPLEHFADRLERHMETATKIVYGE
;
A
#
# COMPACT_ATOMS: atom_id res chain seq x y z
N MET A 1 6.07 8.26 25.03
CA MET A 1 7.18 9.13 24.59
C MET A 1 6.83 10.56 24.94
N ALA A 2 7.79 11.34 25.46
CA ALA A 2 7.63 12.79 25.58
C ALA A 2 7.65 13.40 24.18
N THR A 3 6.84 14.44 23.95
CA THR A 3 6.91 15.21 22.69
C THR A 3 8.26 15.94 22.64
N ILE A 4 8.87 16.01 21.45
CA ILE A 4 10.17 16.69 21.26
C ILE A 4 10.08 18.16 21.68
N PHE A 5 8.91 18.78 21.47
CA PHE A 5 8.59 20.12 21.95
C PHE A 5 7.38 20.08 22.90
N PRO A 6 7.38 20.91 23.96
CA PRO A 6 6.18 21.11 24.78
C PRO A 6 5.08 21.74 23.93
N ARG A 7 3.82 21.34 24.16
CA ARG A 7 2.68 21.97 23.48
C ARG A 7 2.36 23.29 24.15
N GLU A 8 2.01 24.28 23.34
CA GLU A 8 1.41 25.53 23.81
C GLU A 8 0.04 25.26 24.42
N GLU A 9 -0.21 25.81 25.61
CA GLU A 9 -1.51 25.74 26.28
C GLU A 9 -2.48 26.77 25.68
N ARG A 10 -3.75 26.39 25.50
CA ARG A 10 -4.84 27.27 25.04
C ARG A 10 -4.67 27.84 23.61
N ALA A 11 -3.97 27.12 22.75
CA ALA A 11 -3.74 27.53 21.37
C ALA A 11 -5.03 27.54 20.51
N GLU A 12 -6.11 26.91 20.95
CA GLU A 12 -7.36 26.75 20.19
C GLU A 12 -8.01 28.12 19.87
N ALA A 13 -7.94 29.07 20.82
CA ALA A 13 -8.45 30.42 20.62
C ALA A 13 -7.65 31.16 19.53
N LEU A 14 -6.34 30.98 19.51
CA LEU A 14 -5.46 31.58 18.50
C LEU A 14 -5.73 30.97 17.12
N PHE A 15 -5.90 29.65 17.02
CA PHE A 15 -6.25 28.98 15.78
C PHE A 15 -7.60 29.47 15.23
N GLY A 16 -8.59 29.63 16.12
CA GLY A 16 -9.89 30.21 15.75
C GLY A 16 -9.77 31.62 15.16
N GLU A 17 -8.88 32.48 15.67
CA GLU A 17 -8.64 33.82 15.11
C GLU A 17 -7.90 33.77 13.77
N ILE A 18 -6.90 32.89 13.63
CA ILE A 18 -6.17 32.71 12.36
C ILE A 18 -7.13 32.24 11.27
N LEU A 19 -7.99 31.25 11.56
CA LEU A 19 -8.98 30.73 10.62
C LEU A 19 -10.03 31.78 10.20
N LYS A 20 -10.25 32.84 10.97
CA LYS A 20 -11.16 33.93 10.52
C LYS A 20 -10.52 34.84 9.47
N ASN A 21 -9.21 34.78 9.27
CA ASN A 21 -8.47 35.67 8.37
C ASN A 21 -7.85 34.90 7.19
N PRO A 22 -8.44 35.01 5.97
CA PRO A 22 -7.93 34.33 4.77
C PRO A 22 -6.49 34.69 4.40
N GLU A 23 -6.04 35.92 4.70
CA GLU A 23 -4.66 36.34 4.45
C GLU A 23 -3.69 35.65 5.42
N ALA A 24 -4.09 35.49 6.68
CA ALA A 24 -3.30 34.75 7.67
C ALA A 24 -3.15 33.27 7.29
N CYS A 25 -4.24 32.64 6.82
CA CYS A 25 -4.20 31.28 6.27
C CYS A 25 -3.23 31.18 5.08
N ARG A 26 -3.29 32.12 4.13
CA ARG A 26 -2.38 32.14 2.97
C ARG A 26 -0.92 32.28 3.40
N ARG A 27 -0.62 33.25 4.26
CA ARG A 27 0.74 33.47 4.79
C ARG A 27 1.29 32.22 5.47
N LEU A 28 0.45 31.49 6.21
CA LEU A 28 0.84 30.25 6.87
C LEU A 28 1.17 29.14 5.85
N MET A 29 0.34 28.98 4.81
CA MET A 29 0.58 28.02 3.74
C MET A 29 1.85 28.35 2.93
N ASP A 30 2.05 29.63 2.56
CA ASP A 30 3.24 30.09 1.84
C ASP A 30 4.51 29.80 2.66
N THR A 31 4.50 30.15 3.96
CA THR A 31 5.61 29.88 4.88
C THR A 31 5.93 28.38 4.97
N PHE A 32 4.90 27.53 4.98
CA PHE A 32 5.07 26.07 5.00
C PHE A 32 5.71 25.55 3.70
N ASN A 33 5.21 25.99 2.54
CA ASN A 33 5.73 25.56 1.24
C ASN A 33 7.18 26.02 1.02
N ASP A 34 7.50 27.27 1.37
CA ASP A 34 8.86 27.82 1.31
C ASP A 34 9.83 27.00 2.17
N SER A 35 9.37 26.51 3.32
CA SER A 35 10.20 25.69 4.24
C SER A 35 10.49 24.29 3.71
N LEU A 36 9.68 23.78 2.78
CA LEU A 36 9.83 22.46 2.18
C LEU A 36 10.63 22.49 0.86
N ASP A 37 11.06 23.67 0.39
CA ASP A 37 11.69 23.87 -0.93
C ASP A 37 10.85 23.27 -2.08
N MET A 38 9.53 23.29 -1.91
CA MET A 38 8.56 22.76 -2.88
C MET A 38 8.34 23.78 -3.99
N ALA A 39 9.42 24.17 -4.67
CA ALA A 39 9.38 25.23 -5.67
C ALA A 39 8.72 24.79 -6.98
N ASP A 40 8.65 23.48 -7.30
CA ASP A 40 8.17 23.05 -8.62
C ASP A 40 7.62 21.61 -8.73
N VAL A 41 7.40 20.90 -7.62
CA VAL A 41 7.00 19.49 -7.70
C VAL A 41 5.90 19.20 -6.72
N LEU A 42 4.67 19.18 -7.23
CA LEU A 42 3.69 18.11 -7.08
C LEU A 42 2.42 18.58 -7.81
N ASP A 43 1.87 17.74 -8.70
CA ASP A 43 0.44 17.77 -9.06
C ASP A 43 -0.39 17.37 -7.82
N ALA A 44 -0.15 18.04 -6.69
CA ALA A 44 -0.93 17.88 -5.47
C ALA A 44 -2.30 18.52 -5.72
N PRO A 45 -3.38 17.98 -5.11
CA PRO A 45 -4.67 18.68 -5.15
C PRO A 45 -4.47 20.12 -4.69
N THR A 46 -5.12 21.06 -5.39
CA THR A 46 -5.17 22.46 -4.98
C THR A 46 -6.01 22.60 -3.72
N VAL A 47 -5.41 22.31 -2.56
CA VAL A 47 -6.00 22.58 -1.25
C VAL A 47 -5.97 24.08 -1.04
N SER A 48 -7.10 24.68 -0.68
CA SER A 48 -7.11 26.10 -0.34
C SER A 48 -6.31 26.37 0.94
N ALA A 49 -5.71 27.55 1.05
CA ALA A 49 -5.01 27.97 2.27
C ALA A 49 -5.86 27.82 3.55
N GLN A 50 -7.18 27.98 3.40
CA GLN A 50 -8.15 27.82 4.47
C GLN A 50 -8.28 26.37 4.93
N GLN A 51 -8.39 25.43 3.98
CA GLN A 51 -8.44 24.00 4.25
C GLN A 51 -7.10 23.50 4.82
N PHE A 52 -5.99 24.00 4.29
CA PHE A 52 -4.64 23.71 4.80
C PHE A 52 -4.51 24.11 6.28
N ALA A 53 -4.81 25.37 6.62
CA ALA A 53 -4.71 25.86 7.99
C ALA A 53 -5.64 25.10 8.95
N ALA A 54 -6.87 24.79 8.51
CA ALA A 54 -7.82 24.02 9.30
C ALA A 54 -7.32 22.59 9.56
N ALA A 55 -6.81 21.90 8.54
CA ALA A 55 -6.24 20.56 8.68
C ALA A 55 -5.01 20.55 9.60
N LEU A 56 -4.14 21.55 9.48
CA LEU A 56 -2.95 21.68 10.32
C LEU A 56 -3.31 21.87 11.81
N PHE A 57 -4.24 22.77 12.11
CA PHE A 57 -4.67 23.00 13.49
C PHE A 57 -5.43 21.81 14.07
N ASN A 58 -6.31 21.19 13.27
CA ASN A 58 -7.02 19.99 13.70
C ASN A 58 -6.06 18.84 14.02
N ALA A 59 -5.05 18.61 13.17
CA ALA A 59 -4.04 17.59 13.41
C ALA A 59 -3.16 17.90 14.62
N TYR A 60 -2.82 19.17 14.85
CA TYR A 60 -2.16 19.59 16.08
C TYR A 60 -3.03 19.22 17.29
N GLU A 61 -4.28 19.69 17.36
CA GLU A 61 -5.24 19.43 18.44
C GLU A 61 -5.42 17.94 18.72
N ASN A 62 -5.75 17.17 17.68
CA ASN A 62 -6.16 15.76 17.76
C ASN A 62 -5.00 14.75 17.71
N LYS A 63 -3.77 15.21 17.46
CA LYS A 63 -2.58 14.36 17.24
C LYS A 63 -2.77 13.40 16.04
N ASP A 64 -3.54 13.83 15.05
CA ASP A 64 -3.88 13.03 13.88
C ASP A 64 -3.04 13.45 12.67
N LEU A 65 -1.83 12.91 12.59
CA LEU A 65 -0.93 13.14 11.47
C LEU A 65 -1.50 12.59 10.16
N SER A 66 -2.25 11.49 10.21
CA SER A 66 -2.83 10.89 9.00
C SER A 66 -3.88 11.80 8.39
N ALA A 67 -4.74 12.43 9.20
CA ALA A 67 -5.69 13.44 8.73
C ALA A 67 -5.00 14.62 8.05
N PHE A 68 -3.87 15.10 8.60
CA PHE A 68 -3.10 16.16 7.97
C PHE A 68 -2.50 15.74 6.62
N LEU A 69 -1.87 14.56 6.57
CA LEU A 69 -1.27 14.04 5.35
C LEU A 69 -2.32 13.79 4.26
N MET A 70 -3.50 13.28 4.62
CA MET A 70 -4.62 13.15 3.67
C MET A 70 -5.02 14.50 3.10
N ALA A 71 -5.07 15.55 3.92
CA ALA A 71 -5.39 16.88 3.44
C ALA A 71 -4.33 17.42 2.47
N ILE A 72 -3.03 17.27 2.75
CA ILE A 72 -1.97 17.92 1.95
C ILE A 72 -1.48 17.10 0.75
N CYS A 73 -1.55 15.76 0.82
CA CYS A 73 -1.02 14.89 -0.21
C CYS A 73 -1.92 13.69 -0.56
N GLN A 74 -3.15 13.62 -0.04
CA GLN A 74 -4.10 12.52 -0.26
C GLN A 74 -3.54 11.14 0.11
N HIS A 75 -2.66 11.08 1.10
CA HIS A 75 -2.12 9.83 1.61
C HIS A 75 -2.20 9.83 3.12
N SER A 76 -2.64 8.73 3.73
CA SER A 76 -2.42 8.52 5.15
C SER A 76 -0.95 8.16 5.43
N MET A 77 -0.51 8.18 6.69
CA MET A 77 0.82 7.67 7.07
C MET A 77 1.07 6.25 6.55
N PHE A 78 0.06 5.38 6.63
CA PHE A 78 0.18 4.00 6.18
C PHE A 78 0.19 3.88 4.66
N ASP A 79 -0.47 4.78 3.93
CA ASP A 79 -0.39 4.80 2.47
C ASP A 79 1.02 5.22 2.03
N LEU A 80 1.63 6.20 2.69
CA LEU A 80 3.03 6.57 2.44
C LEU A 80 3.99 5.40 2.73
N LEU A 81 3.82 4.70 3.86
CA LEU A 81 4.66 3.55 4.20
C LEU A 81 4.51 2.41 3.19
N ARG A 82 3.30 2.12 2.71
CA ARG A 82 3.06 1.10 1.67
C ARG A 82 3.67 1.50 0.34
N ASN A 83 3.45 2.75 -0.08
CA ASN A 83 3.92 3.25 -1.37
C ASN A 83 5.46 3.38 -1.40
N ALA A 84 6.08 3.62 -0.25
CA ALA A 84 7.54 3.55 -0.08
C ALA A 84 8.09 2.12 0.00
N ALA A 85 7.25 1.09 -0.14
CA ALA A 85 7.58 -0.31 0.04
C ALA A 85 8.26 -0.61 1.40
N LEU A 86 7.84 0.08 2.46
CA LEU A 86 8.32 -0.13 3.83
C LEU A 86 7.43 -1.05 4.66
N ILE A 87 6.17 -1.25 4.29
CA ILE A 87 5.27 -2.22 4.91
C ILE A 87 4.49 -2.99 3.83
N PRO A 88 4.00 -4.20 4.12
CA PRO A 88 3.25 -4.98 3.15
C PRO A 88 1.83 -4.41 2.96
N PHE A 89 1.25 -4.69 1.81
CA PHE A 89 -0.19 -4.50 1.60
C PHE A 89 -0.96 -5.59 2.36
N LYS A 90 -2.14 -5.24 2.89
CA LYS A 90 -3.04 -6.25 3.42
C LYS A 90 -3.81 -6.88 2.28
N PHE A 91 -3.88 -8.21 2.26
CA PHE A 91 -4.79 -8.90 1.35
C PHE A 91 -6.22 -8.45 1.61
N ASN A 92 -6.91 -8.12 0.53
CA ASN A 92 -8.34 -7.80 0.50
C ASN A 92 -8.78 -6.77 1.57
N ALA A 93 -7.90 -5.80 1.84
CA ALA A 93 -8.15 -4.77 2.84
C ALA A 93 -9.52 -4.12 2.62
N ASP A 94 -10.28 -3.94 3.69
CA ASP A 94 -11.59 -3.28 3.68
C ASP A 94 -12.64 -4.00 2.79
N GLY A 95 -12.45 -5.30 2.55
CA GLY A 95 -13.36 -6.13 1.76
C GLY A 95 -13.22 -5.95 0.24
N GLN A 96 -12.24 -5.18 -0.22
CA GLN A 96 -11.96 -4.95 -1.63
C GLN A 96 -10.83 -5.87 -2.11
N PRO A 97 -11.00 -6.64 -3.20
CA PRO A 97 -9.96 -7.54 -3.65
C PRO A 97 -8.70 -6.78 -4.10
N ASN A 98 -7.56 -7.03 -3.45
CA ASN A 98 -6.24 -6.55 -3.85
C ASN A 98 -5.16 -7.54 -3.38
N PRO A 99 -4.40 -8.15 -4.30
CA PRO A 99 -4.54 -8.06 -5.76
C PRO A 99 -5.79 -8.81 -6.26
N VAL A 100 -6.31 -8.43 -7.43
CA VAL A 100 -7.43 -9.14 -8.06
C VAL A 100 -6.92 -10.37 -8.80
N ILE A 101 -7.24 -11.56 -8.29
CA ILE A 101 -6.88 -12.84 -8.91
C ILE A 101 -7.69 -13.03 -10.21
N LEU A 102 -7.00 -13.38 -11.30
CA LEU A 102 -7.58 -13.53 -12.64
C LEU A 102 -7.64 -14.98 -13.11
N THR A 103 -6.94 -15.89 -12.46
CA THR A 103 -6.90 -17.33 -12.78
C THR A 103 -7.27 -18.18 -11.58
N ASP A 104 -7.80 -19.38 -11.82
CA ASP A 104 -7.99 -20.39 -10.78
C ASP A 104 -6.70 -21.16 -10.46
N ASP A 105 -6.78 -22.14 -9.56
CA ASP A 105 -5.68 -23.03 -9.16
C ASP A 105 -5.16 -23.92 -10.29
N ALA A 106 -5.90 -24.07 -11.39
CA ALA A 106 -5.48 -24.79 -12.59
C ALA A 106 -4.86 -23.85 -13.65
N GLY A 107 -4.75 -22.56 -13.35
CA GLY A 107 -4.23 -21.53 -14.25
C GLY A 107 -5.23 -21.10 -15.33
N VAL A 108 -6.51 -21.47 -15.22
CA VAL A 108 -7.54 -21.07 -16.18
C VAL A 108 -8.09 -19.68 -15.83
N LEU A 109 -8.25 -18.81 -16.82
CA LEU A 109 -8.84 -17.48 -16.61
C LEU A 109 -10.26 -17.58 -16.05
N LEU A 110 -10.54 -16.83 -15.00
CA LEU A 110 -11.84 -16.80 -14.36
C LEU A 110 -12.90 -16.21 -15.31
N PRO A 111 -14.13 -16.77 -15.34
CA PRO A 111 -15.16 -16.39 -16.32
C PRO A 111 -15.68 -14.95 -16.14
N ASN A 112 -15.55 -14.38 -14.94
CA ASN A 112 -15.99 -13.02 -14.62
C ASN A 112 -14.85 -12.00 -14.65
N ASN A 113 -13.73 -12.32 -15.31
CA ASN A 113 -12.58 -11.44 -15.42
C ASN A 113 -12.94 -10.16 -16.18
N LYS A 114 -12.81 -9.01 -15.52
CA LYS A 114 -13.05 -7.67 -16.11
C LYS A 114 -11.80 -7.06 -16.75
N PHE A 115 -10.64 -7.70 -16.61
CA PHE A 115 -9.34 -7.21 -17.08
C PHE A 115 -8.99 -7.80 -18.44
N ALA A 116 -8.54 -6.95 -19.35
CA ALA A 116 -8.08 -7.37 -20.67
C ALA A 116 -6.72 -8.09 -20.55
N VAL A 117 -6.73 -9.41 -20.60
CA VAL A 117 -5.51 -10.24 -20.65
C VAL A 117 -5.23 -10.63 -22.10
N SER A 118 -4.14 -10.12 -22.66
CA SER A 118 -3.71 -10.52 -24.02
C SER A 118 -3.25 -11.98 -24.06
N SER A 119 -3.40 -12.65 -25.20
CA SER A 119 -2.90 -14.02 -25.40
C SER A 119 -1.42 -14.14 -25.08
N LYS A 120 -0.60 -13.16 -25.46
CA LYS A 120 0.83 -13.12 -25.16
C LYS A 120 1.14 -13.12 -23.65
N VAL A 121 0.34 -12.40 -22.87
CA VAL A 121 0.47 -12.36 -21.40
C VAL A 121 0.07 -13.70 -20.81
N TYR A 122 -1.06 -14.25 -21.24
CA TYR A 122 -1.55 -15.55 -20.76
C TYR A 122 -0.61 -16.69 -21.12
N ASP A 123 -0.12 -16.75 -22.36
CA ASP A 123 0.86 -17.75 -22.82
C ASP A 123 2.15 -17.71 -22.00
N ARG A 124 2.58 -16.51 -21.60
CA ARG A 124 3.75 -16.33 -20.73
C ARG A 124 3.48 -16.86 -19.33
N PHE A 125 2.32 -16.56 -18.75
CA PHE A 125 1.90 -17.10 -17.47
C PHE A 125 1.86 -18.63 -17.50
N ILE A 126 1.15 -19.23 -18.46
CA ILE A 126 0.99 -20.69 -18.54
C ILE A 126 2.33 -21.41 -18.68
N ARG A 127 3.28 -20.88 -19.47
CA ARG A 127 4.63 -21.46 -19.62
C ARG A 127 5.38 -21.58 -18.30
N VAL A 128 5.19 -20.62 -17.40
CA VAL A 128 5.87 -20.59 -16.11
C VAL A 128 5.07 -21.38 -15.07
N PHE A 129 3.75 -21.23 -15.07
CA PHE A 129 2.81 -21.98 -14.24
C PHE A 129 3.01 -23.50 -14.38
N GLN A 130 3.13 -24.01 -15.61
CA GLN A 130 3.35 -25.44 -15.88
C GLN A 130 4.67 -26.01 -15.36
N LYS A 131 5.66 -25.15 -15.06
CA LYS A 131 6.98 -25.59 -14.56
C LYS A 131 7.09 -25.52 -13.04
N GLN A 132 6.13 -24.88 -12.37
CA GLN A 132 6.25 -24.49 -10.97
C GLN A 132 5.29 -25.31 -10.10
N GLU A 133 5.76 -26.45 -9.59
CA GLU A 133 4.92 -27.34 -8.77
C GLU A 133 4.86 -26.96 -7.28
N LYS A 134 5.77 -26.10 -6.80
CA LYS A 134 5.99 -25.88 -5.35
C LYS A 134 5.28 -24.68 -4.74
N VAL A 135 4.83 -23.72 -5.54
CA VAL A 135 4.30 -22.43 -5.05
C VAL A 135 2.98 -22.14 -5.75
N LYS A 136 1.94 -21.83 -4.97
CA LYS A 136 0.64 -21.41 -5.50
C LYS A 136 0.85 -20.12 -6.30
N MET A 137 0.37 -20.11 -7.55
CA MET A 137 0.65 -19.04 -8.49
C MET A 137 -0.60 -18.66 -9.27
N TYR A 138 -0.85 -17.37 -9.34
CA TYR A 138 -1.99 -16.81 -10.07
C TYR A 138 -1.54 -15.67 -10.97
N LEU A 139 -2.20 -15.54 -12.12
CA LEU A 139 -2.20 -14.26 -12.82
C LEU A 139 -3.11 -13.31 -12.04
N ALA A 140 -2.60 -12.12 -11.70
CA ALA A 140 -3.35 -11.16 -10.89
C ALA A 140 -3.16 -9.72 -11.41
N SER A 141 -4.10 -8.85 -11.05
CA SER A 141 -3.98 -7.41 -11.22
C SER A 141 -3.78 -6.75 -9.85
N GLY A 142 -2.59 -6.20 -9.61
CA GLY A 142 -2.31 -5.40 -8.41
C GLY A 142 -2.56 -3.93 -8.68
N TYR A 143 -2.98 -3.19 -7.66
CA TYR A 143 -3.09 -1.73 -7.72
C TYR A 143 -2.67 -1.11 -6.39
N CYS A 144 -2.18 0.13 -6.45
CA CYS A 144 -1.96 0.95 -5.27
C CYS A 144 -3.26 1.70 -4.94
N LYS A 145 -3.50 1.93 -3.65
CA LYS A 145 -4.61 2.74 -3.18
C LYS A 145 -4.12 3.97 -2.45
N TYR A 146 -4.88 5.05 -2.58
CA TYR A 146 -4.74 6.25 -1.77
C TYR A 146 -6.13 6.75 -1.36
N HIS A 147 -6.15 7.61 -0.35
CA HIS A 147 -7.40 8.15 0.19
C HIS A 147 -7.43 9.64 -0.09
N GLY A 148 -8.42 10.07 -0.85
CA GLY A 148 -8.68 11.49 -1.13
C GLY A 148 -10.00 11.92 -0.52
N TYR A 149 -10.22 13.22 -0.47
CA TYR A 149 -11.54 13.77 -0.19
C TYR A 149 -12.32 13.89 -1.50
N ASP A 150 -13.57 13.45 -1.51
CA ASP A 150 -14.48 13.74 -2.62
C ASP A 150 -14.75 15.25 -2.70
N GLU A 151 -14.60 15.83 -3.91
CA GLU A 151 -14.74 17.27 -4.14
C GLU A 151 -16.16 17.80 -3.84
N GLY A 152 -17.18 16.93 -3.79
CA GLY A 152 -18.57 17.30 -3.55
C GLY A 152 -19.05 17.06 -2.11
N SER A 153 -18.62 15.97 -1.46
CA SER A 153 -19.13 15.58 -0.14
C SER A 153 -18.15 15.76 1.02
N MET A 154 -16.85 15.97 0.73
CA MET A 154 -15.77 15.89 1.72
C MET A 154 -15.68 14.54 2.45
N ASP A 155 -16.30 13.49 1.92
CA ASP A 155 -16.13 12.13 2.44
C ASP A 155 -14.76 11.60 2.02
N VAL A 156 -14.17 10.74 2.86
CA VAL A 156 -12.95 10.02 2.51
C VAL A 156 -13.30 8.94 1.50
N VAL A 157 -12.76 9.06 0.29
CA VAL A 157 -12.93 8.12 -0.81
C VAL A 157 -11.62 7.42 -1.12
N GLU A 158 -11.69 6.12 -1.36
CA GLU A 158 -10.57 5.30 -1.81
C GLU A 158 -10.43 5.40 -3.34
N TYR A 159 -9.24 5.75 -3.81
CA TYR A 159 -8.89 5.80 -5.22
C TYR A 159 -7.83 4.75 -5.55
N HIS A 160 -7.90 4.19 -6.77
CA HIS A 160 -6.97 3.17 -7.25
C HIS A 160 -6.10 3.74 -8.37
N TYR A 161 -4.80 3.44 -8.33
CA TYR A 161 -3.84 3.86 -9.35
C TYR A 161 -2.70 2.83 -9.48
N ASN A 162 -1.84 3.00 -10.49
CA ASN A 162 -0.75 2.05 -10.79
C ASN A 162 -1.26 0.60 -10.87
N GLN A 163 -2.27 0.40 -11.72
CA GLN A 163 -2.82 -0.93 -11.96
C GLN A 163 -1.90 -1.71 -12.92
N HIS A 164 -1.33 -2.81 -12.45
CA HIS A 164 -0.43 -3.65 -13.25
C HIS A 164 -0.89 -5.10 -13.27
N LEU A 165 -0.75 -5.76 -14.42
CA LEU A 165 -0.83 -7.22 -14.52
C LEU A 165 0.48 -7.83 -14.06
N GLY A 166 0.40 -8.90 -13.27
CA GLY A 166 1.55 -9.53 -12.65
C GLY A 166 1.31 -10.98 -12.29
N LEU A 167 2.38 -11.66 -11.87
CA LEU A 167 2.27 -12.96 -11.22
C LEU A 167 2.20 -12.76 -9.72
N LEU A 168 1.19 -13.36 -9.09
CA LEU A 168 1.08 -13.45 -7.64
C LEU A 168 1.55 -14.84 -7.20
N LEU A 169 2.62 -14.86 -6.39
CA LEU A 169 3.12 -16.05 -5.71
C LEU A 169 2.60 -16.04 -4.28
N ILE A 170 1.91 -17.10 -3.88
CA ILE A 170 1.39 -17.27 -2.52
C ILE A 170 2.26 -18.27 -1.77
N TYR A 171 2.81 -17.81 -0.65
CA TYR A 171 3.61 -18.59 0.26
C TYR A 171 2.87 -18.77 1.58
N GLU A 172 2.82 -20.01 2.05
CA GLU A 172 2.30 -20.33 3.38
C GLU A 172 3.43 -20.08 4.39
N LEU A 173 3.26 -19.06 5.24
CA LEU A 173 4.18 -18.83 6.35
C LEU A 173 3.79 -19.73 7.54
N PRO A 174 4.76 -20.11 8.39
CA PRO A 174 4.45 -20.78 9.64
C PRO A 174 3.47 -19.93 10.46
N ASP A 175 2.31 -20.51 10.80
CA ASP A 175 1.20 -19.83 11.48
C ASP A 175 1.68 -19.15 12.78
N THR A 176 1.64 -17.81 12.79
CA THR A 176 2.16 -17.01 13.91
C THR A 176 1.28 -17.17 15.15
N VAL A 177 0.00 -17.53 14.96
CA VAL A 177 -0.96 -17.87 16.02
C VAL A 177 -0.63 -19.23 16.64
N LYS A 178 -0.23 -20.23 15.85
CA LYS A 178 0.26 -21.52 16.37
C LYS A 178 1.61 -21.40 17.07
N GLN A 179 2.47 -20.47 16.65
CA GLN A 179 3.80 -20.27 17.25
C GLN A 179 3.78 -19.36 18.50
N LYS A 180 2.62 -18.83 18.92
CA LYS A 180 2.49 -17.84 20.02
C LYS A 180 3.37 -16.60 19.83
N VAL A 181 3.60 -16.22 18.58
CA VAL A 181 4.36 -15.04 18.20
C VAL A 181 3.40 -13.86 18.27
N THR A 182 3.83 -12.75 18.85
CA THR A 182 3.02 -11.53 18.91
C THR A 182 2.79 -10.98 17.49
N GLU A 183 1.67 -10.28 17.27
CA GLU A 183 1.39 -9.66 15.96
C GLU A 183 2.56 -8.75 15.50
N ALA A 184 3.24 -8.10 16.45
CA ALA A 184 4.41 -7.28 16.20
C ALA A 184 5.62 -8.08 15.67
N GLU A 185 5.89 -9.27 16.23
CA GLU A 185 6.99 -10.14 15.78
C GLU A 185 6.69 -10.75 14.40
N ALA A 186 5.41 -11.04 14.11
CA ALA A 186 4.96 -11.44 12.78
C ALA A 186 5.23 -10.34 11.74
N TYR A 187 4.83 -9.09 12.05
CA TYR A 187 5.12 -7.94 11.18
C TYR A 187 6.63 -7.69 11.01
N SER A 188 7.45 -7.89 12.04
CA SER A 188 8.91 -7.75 11.93
C SER A 188 9.51 -8.76 10.95
N THR A 189 9.06 -10.02 11.01
CA THR A 189 9.53 -11.08 10.10
C THR A 189 9.13 -10.77 8.66
N VAL A 190 7.88 -10.35 8.45
CA VAL A 190 7.38 -9.96 7.13
C VAL A 190 8.14 -8.73 6.60
N TRP A 191 8.46 -7.78 7.47
CA TRP A 191 9.25 -6.60 7.13
C TRP A 191 10.66 -6.97 6.64
N ASP A 192 11.35 -7.88 7.33
CA ASP A 192 12.69 -8.34 6.92
C ASP A 192 12.64 -9.02 5.54
N ILE A 193 11.64 -9.88 5.31
CA ILE A 193 11.41 -10.51 4.01
C ILE A 193 11.17 -9.44 2.93
N GLN A 194 10.31 -8.47 3.22
CA GLN A 194 10.01 -7.37 2.32
C GLN A 194 11.26 -6.58 1.95
N MET A 195 12.11 -6.23 2.92
CA MET A 195 13.35 -5.50 2.65
C MET A 195 14.31 -6.30 1.77
N ARG A 196 14.44 -7.62 1.99
CA ARG A 196 15.25 -8.50 1.14
C ARG A 196 14.67 -8.62 -0.27
N LEU A 197 13.34 -8.71 -0.39
CA LEU A 197 12.64 -8.71 -1.68
C LEU A 197 12.82 -7.38 -2.42
N GLN A 198 12.69 -6.23 -1.76
CA GLN A 198 12.91 -4.94 -2.40
C GLN A 198 14.37 -4.77 -2.89
N HIS A 199 15.34 -5.32 -2.15
CA HIS A 199 16.74 -5.31 -2.56
C HIS A 199 17.01 -6.20 -3.79
N ALA A 200 16.46 -7.42 -3.84
CA ALA A 200 16.73 -8.38 -4.90
C ALA A 200 15.80 -8.26 -6.12
N LEU A 201 14.56 -7.85 -5.88
CA LEU A 201 13.45 -7.73 -6.83
C LEU A 201 12.82 -6.34 -6.67
N PRO A 202 13.53 -5.27 -7.07
CA PRO A 202 13.01 -3.91 -6.95
C PRO A 202 11.72 -3.81 -7.76
N ARG A 203 10.66 -3.22 -7.17
CA ARG A 203 9.29 -3.14 -7.73
C ARG A 203 8.42 -4.39 -7.56
N SER A 204 8.88 -5.39 -6.81
CA SER A 204 7.95 -6.40 -6.29
C SER A 204 7.01 -5.77 -5.26
N VAL A 205 5.81 -6.30 -5.13
CA VAL A 205 4.83 -5.86 -4.11
C VAL A 205 4.56 -7.02 -3.16
N VAL A 206 4.64 -6.75 -1.86
CA VAL A 206 4.41 -7.76 -0.83
C VAL A 206 3.03 -7.58 -0.23
N TYR A 207 2.29 -8.68 -0.12
CA TYR A 207 1.00 -8.76 0.52
C TYR A 207 1.08 -9.70 1.73
N TYR A 208 0.38 -9.36 2.82
CA TYR A 208 0.34 -10.17 4.03
C TYR A 208 -1.07 -10.16 4.62
N GLY A 209 -1.57 -11.34 5.02
CA GLY A 209 -2.91 -11.48 5.59
C GLY A 209 -3.46 -12.89 5.45
N GLN A 210 -4.71 -13.10 5.89
CA GLN A 210 -5.32 -14.43 6.04
C GLN A 210 -6.51 -14.68 5.10
N ASP A 211 -6.61 -13.96 3.98
CA ASP A 211 -7.89 -13.77 3.29
C ASP A 211 -7.94 -14.26 1.84
N THR A 212 -6.91 -14.94 1.32
CA THR A 212 -6.93 -15.39 -0.08
C THR A 212 -7.45 -16.81 -0.27
N LEU A 213 -7.22 -17.77 0.65
CA LEU A 213 -7.66 -19.15 0.45
C LEU A 213 -8.24 -19.78 1.73
N LYS A 214 -9.58 -19.91 1.81
CA LYS A 214 -10.25 -20.77 2.79
C LYS A 214 -10.23 -22.21 2.29
N ASP A 215 -9.14 -22.93 2.53
CA ASP A 215 -9.11 -24.37 2.31
C ASP A 215 -9.00 -25.14 3.64
N GLY A 216 -9.92 -26.08 3.85
CA GLY A 216 -9.79 -27.11 4.89
C GLY A 216 -9.82 -26.68 6.38
N GLY A 217 -10.23 -25.47 6.75
CA GLY A 217 -10.45 -25.09 8.16
C GLY A 217 -9.18 -24.93 9.01
N THR A 218 -8.01 -24.90 8.39
CA THR A 218 -6.73 -24.61 9.06
C THR A 218 -6.28 -23.19 8.69
N ARG A 219 -6.10 -22.33 9.69
CA ARG A 219 -5.73 -20.92 9.50
C ARG A 219 -4.20 -20.84 9.30
N TYR A 220 -3.74 -20.23 8.21
CA TYR A 220 -2.34 -19.90 7.98
C TYR A 220 -2.24 -18.43 7.60
N ASP A 221 -1.11 -17.79 7.93
CA ASP A 221 -0.81 -16.45 7.42
C ASP A 221 -0.21 -16.60 6.01
N GLU A 222 -0.80 -15.90 5.05
CA GLU A 222 -0.38 -15.95 3.66
C GLU A 222 0.51 -14.75 3.36
N LEU A 223 1.64 -15.03 2.72
CA LEU A 223 2.51 -14.01 2.14
C LEU A 223 2.40 -14.05 0.63
N GLY A 224 1.90 -12.97 0.04
CA GLY A 224 1.89 -12.76 -1.40
C GLY A 224 3.12 -12.01 -1.86
N VAL A 225 3.82 -12.52 -2.87
CA VAL A 225 4.81 -11.75 -3.62
C VAL A 225 4.26 -11.55 -5.02
N PHE A 226 3.94 -10.30 -5.33
CA PHE A 226 3.45 -9.88 -6.64
C PHE A 226 4.59 -9.33 -7.48
N LEU A 227 4.71 -9.86 -8.69
CA LEU A 227 5.72 -9.50 -9.68
C LEU A 227 5.03 -8.89 -10.91
N PRO A 228 4.98 -7.55 -11.01
CA PRO A 228 4.45 -6.86 -12.19
C PRO A 228 5.15 -7.32 -13.47
N LEU A 229 4.38 -7.78 -14.45
CA LEU A 229 4.93 -8.27 -15.71
C LEU A 229 5.65 -7.17 -16.50
N GLU A 230 5.31 -5.90 -16.28
CA GLU A 230 6.02 -4.76 -16.88
C GLU A 230 7.51 -4.73 -16.53
N HIS A 231 7.90 -5.28 -15.36
CA HIS A 231 9.28 -5.21 -14.86
C HIS A 231 9.95 -6.57 -14.78
N PHE A 232 9.19 -7.63 -14.57
CA PHE A 232 9.70 -8.99 -14.34
C PHE A 232 9.45 -9.95 -15.52
N ALA A 233 8.87 -9.43 -16.60
CA ALA A 233 8.62 -10.14 -17.86
C ALA A 233 9.82 -10.97 -18.34
N ASP A 234 11.01 -10.37 -18.25
CA ASP A 234 12.25 -10.98 -18.68
C ASP A 234 12.82 -11.82 -17.55
N ARG A 235 13.14 -13.09 -17.82
CA ARG A 235 13.66 -14.03 -16.81
C ARG A 235 12.74 -14.24 -15.60
N LEU A 236 11.42 -14.23 -15.83
CA LEU A 236 10.38 -14.41 -14.82
C LEU A 236 10.62 -15.63 -13.91
N GLU A 237 11.02 -16.77 -14.47
CA GLU A 237 11.40 -17.98 -13.73
C GLU A 237 12.48 -17.71 -12.67
N ARG A 238 13.54 -16.98 -13.04
CA ARG A 238 14.63 -16.62 -12.13
C ARG A 238 14.18 -15.65 -11.03
N HIS A 239 13.30 -14.71 -11.36
CA HIS A 239 12.76 -13.78 -10.37
C HIS A 239 11.90 -14.50 -9.33
N MET A 240 11.13 -15.49 -9.77
CA MET A 240 10.32 -16.31 -8.88
C MET A 240 11.16 -17.25 -8.01
N GLU A 241 12.21 -17.87 -8.56
CA GLU A 241 13.18 -18.61 -7.75
C GLU A 241 13.83 -17.73 -6.69
N THR A 242 14.17 -16.48 -7.05
CA THR A 242 14.75 -15.51 -6.11
C THR A 242 13.77 -15.16 -5.00
N ALA A 243 12.50 -14.92 -5.32
CA ALA A 243 11.45 -14.67 -4.33
C ALA A 243 11.30 -15.85 -3.37
N THR A 244 11.20 -17.07 -3.91
CA THR A 244 11.06 -18.31 -3.12
C THR A 244 12.22 -18.50 -2.16
N LYS A 245 13.47 -18.30 -2.61
CA LYS A 245 14.65 -18.39 -1.74
C LYS A 245 14.62 -17.37 -0.60
N ILE A 246 14.23 -16.13 -0.91
CA ILE A 246 14.16 -15.07 0.11
C ILE A 246 13.10 -15.38 1.17
N VAL A 247 11.92 -15.84 0.74
CA VAL A 247 10.79 -16.15 1.65
C VAL A 247 11.10 -17.34 2.54
N TYR A 248 11.68 -18.42 1.99
CA TYR A 248 12.05 -19.61 2.78
C TYR A 248 13.41 -19.51 3.49
N GLY A 249 14.18 -18.45 3.23
CA GLY A 249 15.50 -18.25 3.83
C GLY A 249 16.60 -19.17 3.28
N GLU A 250 16.47 -19.62 2.03
CA GLU A 250 17.42 -20.48 1.32
C GLU A 250 18.56 -19.72 0.60
#